data_AF-A0A3N6ADY0-F1
#
_entry.id   AF-A0A3N6ADY0-F1
#
_cell.length_a   1.000
_cell.length_b   1.000
_cell.length_c   1.000
_cell.angle_alpha   90.00
_cell.angle_beta   90.00
_cell.angle_gamma   90.00
#
_symmetry.space_group_name_H-M   'P 1'
#
loop_
_entity.id
_entity.type
_entity.pdbx_description
1 polymer ?
#
loop_
_entity_poly.entity_id
_entity_poly.type
_entity_poly.pdbx_seq_one_letter_code
_entity_poly.pdbx_strand_id
1 'polypeptide(L)' 'MKNLYFLSYQKSLSFREKKMFDRARQLIVSEIATVKGEDLDQIEQQVDTILADAYQRCEGGATTA' A
#
# COMPACT_ATOMS: atom_id res chain seq x y z
N MET A 1 1.23 -3.80 -5.46
CA MET A 1 1.05 -3.21 -4.12
C MET A 1 -0.19 -3.71 -3.42
N LYS A 2 -1.40 -3.43 -3.91
CA LYS A 2 -2.67 -3.78 -3.24
C LYS A 2 -2.77 -5.24 -2.76
N ASN A 3 -2.38 -6.21 -3.59
CA ASN A 3 -2.40 -7.63 -3.21
C ASN A 3 -1.41 -7.96 -2.08
N LEU A 4 -0.20 -7.37 -2.08
CA LEU A 4 0.80 -7.61 -1.03
C LEU A 4 0.40 -6.95 0.29
N TYR A 5 -0.22 -5.76 0.22
CA TYR A 5 -0.79 -5.08 1.38
C TYR A 5 -1.91 -5.90 2.01
N PHE A 6 -2.85 -6.43 1.20
CA PHE A 6 -3.88 -7.32 1.69
C PHE A 6 -3.32 -8.61 2.30
N LEU A 7 -2.32 -9.20 1.64
CA LEU A 7 -1.65 -10.41 2.11
C LEU A 7 -0.95 -10.21 3.46
N SER A 8 -0.44 -9.01 3.76
CA SER A 8 0.24 -8.73 5.04
C SER A 8 -0.71 -8.69 6.24
N TYR A 9 -2.01 -8.45 6.02
CA TYR A 9 -3.02 -8.54 7.08
C TYR A 9 -3.47 -9.99 7.34
N GLN A 10 -3.47 -10.84 6.31
CA GLN A 10 -3.87 -12.25 6.43
C GLN A 10 -2.74 -13.16 6.94
N LYS A 11 -1.49 -12.88 6.57
CA LYS A 11 -0.32 -13.67 6.98
C LYS A 11 0.92 -12.79 7.10
N SER A 12 1.90 -13.22 7.88
CA SER A 12 3.23 -12.62 7.82
C SER A 12 3.84 -12.85 6.43
N LEU A 13 4.19 -11.76 5.74
CA LEU A 13 4.86 -11.82 4.44
C LEU A 13 6.21 -12.54 4.56
N SER A 14 6.54 -13.36 3.56
CA SER A 14 7.90 -13.87 3.40
C SER A 14 8.89 -12.72 3.15
N PHE A 15 10.18 -12.96 3.42
CA PHE A 15 11.22 -11.95 3.19
C PHE A 15 11.19 -11.35 1.78
N ARG A 16 10.91 -12.18 0.76
CA ARG A 16 10.78 -11.73 -0.64
C ARG A 16 9.54 -10.88 -0.85
N GLU A 17 8.39 -11.28 -0.30
CA GLU A 17 7.13 -10.52 -0.40
C GLU A 17 7.25 -9.17 0.32
N LYS A 18 7.86 -9.13 1.51
CA LYS A 18 8.12 -7.89 2.25
C LYS A 18 9.04 -6.95 1.47
N LYS A 19 10.16 -7.45 0.95
CA LYS A 19 11.09 -6.64 0.13
C LYS A 19 10.44 -6.14 -1.16
N MET A 20 9.56 -6.94 -1.77
CA MET A 20 8.80 -6.55 -2.96
C MET A 20 7.78 -5.46 -2.62
N PHE A 21 7.11 -5.56 -1.47
CA PHE A 21 6.20 -4.55 -0.96
C PHE A 21 6.93 -3.23 -0.70
N ASP A 22 8.03 -3.27 0.06
CA ASP A 22 8.83 -2.08 0.40
C ASP A 22 9.31 -1.36 -0.87
N ARG A 23 9.84 -2.10 -1.85
CA ARG A 23 10.26 -1.53 -3.15
C ARG A 23 9.10 -0.90 -3.91
N ALA A 24 7.97 -1.59 -3.99
CA ALA A 24 6.84 -1.09 -4.75
C ALA A 24 6.20 0.14 -4.06
N ARG A 25 6.26 0.22 -2.73
CA ARG A 25 5.87 1.40 -1.96
C ARG A 25 6.79 2.57 -2.25
N GLN A 26 8.10 2.37 -2.20
CA GLN A 26 9.08 3.42 -2.50
C GLN A 26 8.90 4.00 -3.90
N LEU A 27 8.73 3.16 -4.92
CA LEU A 27 8.54 3.62 -6.31
C LEU A 27 7.29 4.48 -6.48
N ILE A 28 6.17 4.08 -5.87
CA ILE A 28 4.92 4.84 -5.95
C ILE A 28 5.05 6.18 -5.23
N VAL A 29 5.61 6.19 -4.01
CA VAL A 29 5.82 7.43 -3.24
C VAL A 29 6.74 8.38 -4.01
N SER A 30 7.85 7.87 -4.59
CA SER A 30 8.78 8.71 -5.34
C SER A 30 8.15 9.30 -6.60
N GLU A 31 7.37 8.53 -7.36
CA GLU A 31 6.69 9.02 -8.56
C GLU A 31 5.66 10.10 -8.22
N ILE A 32 4.83 9.86 -7.21
CA ILE A 32 3.80 10.83 -6.79
C ILE A 32 4.43 12.11 -6.26
N ALA A 33 5.48 12.00 -5.43
CA ALA A 33 6.20 13.17 -4.92
C ALA A 33 6.85 13.97 -6.06
N THR A 34 7.45 13.29 -7.05
CA THR A 34 8.04 13.94 -8.22
C THR A 34 6.98 14.68 -9.05
N VAL A 35 5.81 14.07 -9.28
CA VAL A 35 4.73 14.67 -10.08
C VAL A 35 4.04 15.83 -9.36
N LYS A 36 3.83 15.72 -8.04
CA LYS A 36 3.16 16.74 -7.24
C LYS A 36 4.10 17.85 -6.76
N GLY A 37 5.41 17.61 -6.73
CA GLY A 37 6.37 18.52 -6.09
C GLY A 37 6.20 18.64 -4.58
N GLU A 38 5.58 17.62 -3.96
CA GLU A 38 5.34 17.54 -2.51
C GLU A 38 6.45 16.75 -1.80
N ASP A 39 6.56 16.94 -0.49
CA ASP A 39 7.53 16.24 0.34
C ASP A 39 7.21 14.72 0.43
N LEU A 40 8.25 13.89 0.45
CA LEU A 40 8.13 12.43 0.46
C LEU A 40 7.35 11.93 1.69
N ASP A 41 7.57 12.51 2.88
CA ASP A 41 6.91 12.10 4.11
C ASP A 41 5.40 12.38 4.06
N GLN A 42 5.01 13.48 3.41
CA GLN A 42 3.60 13.83 3.21
C GLN A 42 2.90 12.85 2.27
N ILE A 43 3.55 12.52 1.15
CA ILE A 43 3.03 11.53 0.20
C ILE A 43 2.97 10.14 0.83
N GLU A 44 3.96 9.79 1.64
CA GLU A 44 4.02 8.52 2.34
C GLU A 44 2.80 8.33 3.27
N GLN A 45 2.46 9.34 4.08
CA GLN A 45 1.25 9.32 4.91
C GLN A 45 -0.04 9.25 4.10
N GLN A 46 -0.13 9.99 2.98
CA GLN A 46 -1.29 9.92 2.08
C GLN A 46 -1.46 8.51 1.52
N VAL A 47 -0.38 7.89 1.03
CA VAL A 47 -0.40 6.55 0.45
C VAL A 47 -0.81 5.51 1.50
N ASP A 48 -0.30 5.60 2.72
CA ASP A 48 -0.66 4.67 3.79
C ASP A 48 -2.14 4.81 4.18
N THR A 49 -2.67 6.03 4.25
CA THR A 49 -4.10 6.28 4.50
C THR A 49 -4.97 5.67 3.39
N ILE A 50 -4.61 5.89 2.12
CA ILE A 50 -5.34 5.34 0.97
C ILE A 50 -5.28 3.81 0.96
N LEU A 51 -4.14 3.21 1.30
CA LEU A 51 -3.99 1.76 1.38
C LEU A 51 -4.85 1.17 2.50
N ALA A 52 -4.89 1.82 3.67
CA ALA A 52 -5.76 1.42 4.79
C ALA A 52 -7.24 1.51 4.43
N ASP A 53 -7.68 2.61 3.81
CA ASP A 53 -9.05 2.77 3.31
C ASP A 53 -9.41 1.72 2.25
N ALA A 54 -8.48 1.45 1.32
CA ALA A 54 -8.67 0.45 0.29
C ALA A 54 -8.79 -0.97 0.86
N TYR A 55 -8.11 -1.25 1.98
CA TYR A 55 -8.26 -2.52 2.71
C TYR A 55 -9.65 -2.63 3.34
N GLN A 56 -10.09 -1.60 4.08
CA GLN A 56 -11.42 -1.59 4.71
C GLN A 56 -12.55 -1.76 3.69
N ARG A 57 -12.44 -1.13 2.51
CA ARG A 57 -13.41 -1.30 1.42
C ARG A 57 -13.38 -2.70 0.80
N CYS A 58 -12.24 -3.38 0.79
CA CYS A 58 -12.13 -4.73 0.26
C CYS A 58 -12.64 -5.79 1.22
N GLU A 59 -12.49 -5.62 2.54
CA GLU A 59 -13.10 -6.55 3.53
C GLU A 59 -14.63 -6.52 3.51
N GLY A 60 -15.23 -5.36 3.20
CA GLY A 60 -16.69 -5.23 3.04
C GLY A 60 -17.27 -5.91 1.80
N GLY A 61 -16.44 -6.33 0.82
CA GLY A 61 -16.88 -6.94 -0.42
C GLY A 61 -16.89 -8.47 -0.45
N ALA A 62 -16.33 -9.14 0.57
CA ALA A 62 -16.16 -10.60 0.56
C ALA A 62 -17.35 -11.39 1.15
N THR A 63 -18.36 -10.73 1.74
CA THR A 63 -19.49 -11.39 2.42
C THR A 63 -20.81 -11.37 1.62
N THR A 64 -20.80 -11.01 0.34
CA THR A 64 -22.00 -11.10 -0.53
C THR A 64 -21.68 -11.77 -1.86
N ALA A 65 -21.56 -13.09 -1.85
CA ALA A 65 -21.74 -13.96 -3.01
C ALA A 65 -22.10 -15.37 -2.56
#